data_AF-A0A5B7TG18-F1
#
_entry.id   AF-A0A5B7TG18-F1
#
_cell.length_a   1.000
_cell.length_b   1.000
_cell.length_c   1.000
_cell.angle_alpha   90.00
_cell.angle_beta   90.00
_cell.angle_gamma   90.00
#
_symmetry.space_group_name_H-M   'P 1'
#
loop_
_entity.id
_entity.type
_entity.pdbx_description
1 polymer ?
#
loop_
_entity_poly.entity_id
_entity_poly.type
_entity_poly.pdbx_seq_one_letter_code
_entity_poly.pdbx_strand_id
1 'polypeptide(L)'
;MKYLLYRESDGLVVSISDIIPTITEGYRVATSDQFKPGDEFTYTIYVNGIDENGNVTSSAMIRQRGLIQEQINQLQVENNQLKQDILILMDALATVYEEILNMQGGTV
;
A
#
# COMPACT_ATOMS: atom_id res chain seq x y z
N MET A 1 13.99 -9.88 9.00
CA MET A 1 14.30 -9.76 7.56
C MET A 1 13.09 -9.23 6.83
N LYS A 2 13.23 -8.14 6.07
CA LYS A 2 12.19 -7.54 5.22
C LYS A 2 12.53 -7.71 3.75
N TYR A 3 11.51 -7.72 2.90
CA TYR A 3 11.65 -7.75 1.45
C TYR A 3 11.48 -6.33 0.90
N LEU A 4 12.43 -5.90 0.08
CA LEU A 4 12.44 -4.63 -0.61
C LEU A 4 12.14 -4.89 -2.07
N LEU A 5 10.95 -4.50 -2.55
CA LEU A 5 10.66 -4.43 -3.97
C LEU A 5 11.25 -3.13 -4.50
N TYR A 6 12.15 -3.23 -5.48
CA TYR A 6 12.82 -2.07 -6.05
C TYR A 6 12.81 -2.12 -7.58
N ARG A 7 12.83 -0.93 -8.19
CA ARG A 7 12.90 -0.78 -9.64
C ARG A 7 14.31 -1.09 -10.11
N GLU A 8 14.45 -2.00 -11.06
CA GLU A 8 15.76 -2.48 -11.52
C GLU A 8 16.58 -1.37 -12.20
N SER A 9 15.92 -0.44 -12.89
CA SER A 9 16.60 0.60 -13.68
C SER A 9 17.44 1.57 -12.84
N ASP A 10 17.07 1.80 -11.58
CA ASP A 10 17.70 2.84 -10.74
C ASP A 10 17.76 2.51 -9.25
N GLY A 11 17.34 1.31 -8.84
CA GLY A 11 17.44 0.87 -7.45
C GLY A 11 16.37 1.45 -6.52
N LEU A 12 15.42 2.26 -7.01
CA LEU A 12 14.42 2.89 -6.15
C LEU A 12 13.50 1.83 -5.49
N VAL A 13 13.46 1.82 -4.17
CA VAL A 13 12.55 0.98 -3.38
C VAL A 13 11.15 1.57 -3.45
N VAL A 14 10.19 0.74 -3.84
CA VAL A 14 8.78 1.12 -3.98
C VAL A 14 7.88 0.47 -2.92
N SER A 15 8.34 -0.60 -2.27
CA SER A 15 7.61 -1.25 -1.19
C SER A 15 8.54 -2.05 -0.28
N ILE A 16 8.26 -2.01 1.03
CA ILE A 16 8.91 -2.83 2.05
C ILE A 16 7.86 -3.71 2.73
N SER A 17 8.05 -5.04 2.70
CA SER A 17 7.07 -6.00 3.22
C SER A 17 7.69 -7.11 4.07
N ASP A 18 6.85 -7.70 4.93
CA ASP A 18 7.18 -8.90 5.71
C ASP A 18 7.06 -10.21 4.90
N ILE A 19 6.34 -10.16 3.79
CA ILE A 19 6.12 -11.28 2.88
C ILE A 19 6.83 -11.04 1.55
N ILE A 20 7.17 -12.12 0.84
CA ILE A 20 7.78 -12.04 -0.49
C ILE A 20 6.76 -11.39 -1.45
N PRO A 21 7.09 -10.25 -2.08
CA PRO A 21 6.18 -9.58 -3.00
C PRO A 21 6.16 -10.28 -4.37
N THR A 22 5.08 -10.06 -5.13
CA THR A 22 5.01 -10.49 -6.53
C THR A 22 5.91 -9.58 -7.38
N ILE A 23 6.80 -10.19 -8.17
CA ILE A 23 7.75 -9.45 -9.02
C ILE A 23 7.11 -9.23 -10.40
N THR A 24 7.04 -7.97 -10.82
CA THR A 24 6.63 -7.57 -12.17
C THR A 24 7.84 -7.16 -13.02
N GLU A 25 7.67 -7.08 -14.33
CA GLU A 25 8.74 -6.69 -15.25
C GLU A 25 9.33 -5.32 -14.88
N GLY A 26 10.66 -5.22 -14.88
CA GLY A 26 11.39 -4.00 -14.48
C GLY A 26 11.60 -3.83 -12.97
N TYR A 27 11.20 -4.82 -12.16
CA TYR A 27 11.41 -4.81 -10.71
C TYR A 27 12.20 -6.03 -10.24
N ARG A 28 12.86 -5.87 -9.09
CA ARG A 28 13.58 -6.94 -8.38
C ARG A 28 13.31 -6.88 -6.89
N VAL A 29 13.70 -7.94 -6.18
CA VAL A 29 13.53 -8.05 -4.73
C VAL A 29 14.89 -8.27 -4.07
N ALA A 30 15.14 -7.53 -3.00
CA ALA A 30 16.27 -7.72 -2.11
C ALA A 30 15.79 -7.89 -0.67
N THR A 31 16.65 -8.41 0.20
CA THR A 31 16.35 -8.61 1.63
C THR A 31 17.19 -7.67 2.50
N SER A 32 16.59 -7.13 3.56
CA SER A 32 17.31 -6.29 4.53
C SER A 32 16.66 -6.31 5.91
N ASP A 33 17.48 -6.21 6.97
CA ASP A 33 17.05 -5.98 8.34
C ASP A 33 17.12 -4.50 8.75
N GLN A 34 17.63 -3.63 7.88
CA GLN A 34 17.84 -2.21 8.20
C GLN A 34 16.58 -1.36 8.08
N PHE A 35 15.60 -1.83 7.31
CA PHE A 35 14.37 -1.10 7.01
C PHE A 35 13.16 -1.79 7.61
N LYS A 36 12.08 -1.03 7.82
CA LYS A 36 10.77 -1.56 8.22
C LYS A 36 9.69 -1.13 7.23
N PRO A 37 8.59 -1.90 7.11
CA PRO A 37 7.42 -1.49 6.37
C PRO A 37 6.98 -0.08 6.78
N GLY A 38 6.81 0.79 5.79
CA GLY A 38 6.45 2.18 5.95
C GLY A 38 7.62 3.18 5.94
N ASP A 39 8.88 2.71 5.98
CA ASP A 39 10.03 3.60 5.80
C ASP A 39 10.08 4.20 4.39
N GLU A 40 9.58 3.47 3.38
CA GLU A 40 9.47 3.94 1.98
C GLU A 40 8.57 5.17 1.81
N PHE A 41 7.75 5.47 2.81
CA PHE A 41 6.89 6.66 2.87
C PHE A 41 7.55 7.83 3.59
N THR A 42 8.55 7.56 4.43
CA THR A 42 9.31 8.59 5.15
C THR A 42 10.59 8.95 4.40
N TYR A 43 11.15 7.99 3.67
CA TYR A 43 12.42 8.08 2.98
C TYR A 43 12.28 7.60 1.54
N THR A 44 12.91 8.33 0.62
CA THR A 44 13.26 7.77 -0.68
C THR A 44 14.47 6.87 -0.47
N ILE A 45 14.31 5.56 -0.70
CA ILE A 45 15.34 4.55 -0.46
C ILE A 45 15.82 4.00 -1.79
N TYR A 46 17.14 3.85 -1.94
CA TYR A 46 17.77 3.23 -3.11
C TYR A 46 18.60 2.02 -2.69
N VAL A 47 18.46 0.91 -3.42
CA VAL A 47 19.33 -0.26 -3.34
C VAL A 47 20.48 -0.07 -4.33
N ASN A 48 21.70 0.07 -3.80
CA ASN A 48 22.90 0.31 -4.60
C ASN A 48 23.78 -0.94 -4.77
N GLY A 49 23.61 -1.94 -3.89
CA GLY A 49 24.38 -3.17 -3.93
C GLY A 49 23.66 -4.31 -3.21
N ILE A 50 23.77 -5.50 -3.79
CA ILE A 50 23.28 -6.76 -3.24
C ILE A 50 24.41 -7.80 -3.24
N ASP A 51 24.41 -8.71 -2.26
CA ASP A 51 25.30 -9.88 -2.27
C ASP A 51 24.72 -11.03 -3.12
N GLU A 52 25.47 -12.13 -3.22
CA GLU A 52 25.07 -13.34 -3.95
C GLU A 52 23.81 -14.01 -3.38
N ASN A 53 23.47 -13.71 -2.12
CA ASN A 53 22.29 -14.23 -1.42
C ASN A 53 21.07 -13.28 -1.55
N GLY A 54 21.22 -12.15 -2.23
CA GLY A 54 20.16 -11.15 -2.41
C GLY A 54 19.99 -10.18 -1.24
N ASN A 55 20.90 -10.15 -0.28
CA ASN A 55 20.87 -9.21 0.83
C ASN A 55 21.41 -7.85 0.40
N VAL A 56 20.78 -6.77 0.86
CA VAL A 56 21.26 -5.40 0.61
C VAL A 56 22.57 -5.18 1.35
N THR A 57 23.62 -4.85 0.59
CA THR A 57 24.96 -4.51 1.11
C THR A 57 25.24 -3.02 1.07
N SER A 58 24.56 -2.29 0.18
CA SER A 58 24.68 -0.84 0.07
C SER A 58 23.34 -0.22 -0.29
N SER A 59 22.98 0.86 0.41
CA SER A 59 21.75 1.60 0.19
C SER A 59 21.92 3.09 0.49
N ALA A 60 21.11 3.93 -0.14
CA ALA A 60 20.99 5.33 0.21
C ALA A 60 19.57 5.64 0.69
N MET A 61 19.43 6.55 1.66
CA MET A 61 18.14 7.02 2.14
C MET A 61 18.11 8.55 2.18
N ILE A 62 17.08 9.14 1.60
CA ILE A 62 16.85 10.59 1.60
C ILE A 62 15.50 10.83 2.27
N ARG A 63 15.48 11.58 3.37
CA ARG A 63 14.22 11.91 4.05
C ARG A 63 13.35 12.76 3.14
N GLN A 64 12.15 12.27 2.86
CA GLN A 64 11.15 13.04 2.13
C GLN A 64 10.63 14.11 3.10
N ARG A 65 10.98 15.38 2.86
CA ARG A 65 10.51 16.50 3.69
C ARG A 65 9.09 16.89 3.27
N GLY A 66 8.15 16.82 4.22
CA GLY A 66 6.87 17.56 4.27
C GLY A 66 5.80 17.13 3.27
N LEU A 67 6.07 17.32 1.97
CA LEU A 67 5.04 17.27 0.92
C LEU A 67 4.47 15.86 0.70
N ILE A 68 5.31 14.82 0.77
CA ILE A 68 4.83 13.45 0.61
C ILE A 68 4.07 12.98 1.86
N GLN A 69 4.48 13.41 3.05
CA GLN A 69 3.73 13.10 4.28
C GLN A 69 2.36 13.77 4.28
N GLU A 70 2.27 15.01 3.80
CA GLU A 70 0.99 15.72 3.63
C GLU A 70 0.09 15.00 2.61
N GLN A 71 0.64 14.58 1.46
CA GLN A 71 -0.11 13.80 0.47
C GLN A 71 -0.56 12.43 1.01
N ILE A 72 0.28 11.73 1.78
CA ILE A 72 -0.09 10.47 2.42
C ILE A 72 -1.21 10.69 3.43
N ASN A 73 -1.14 11.74 4.24
CA ASN A 73 -2.19 12.07 5.19
C ASN A 73 -3.51 12.38 4.47
N GLN A 74 -3.47 13.12 3.36
CA GLN A 74 -4.63 13.40 2.52
C GLN A 74 -5.23 12.11 1.94
N LEU A 75 -4.40 11.26 1.32
CA LEU A 75 -4.86 9.98 0.76
C LEU A 75 -5.45 9.05 1.83
N GLN A 76 -4.92 9.05 3.05
CA GLN A 76 -5.48 8.28 4.16
C GLN A 76 -6.85 8.81 4.60
N VAL A 77 -7.02 10.14 4.65
CA VAL A 77 -8.32 10.76 4.94
C VAL A 77 -9.33 10.41 3.85
N GLU A 78 -8.97 10.56 2.58
CA GLU A 78 -9.83 10.21 1.44
C GLU A 78 -10.20 8.72 1.45
N ASN A 79 -9.25 7.83 1.71
CA ASN A 79 -9.51 6.39 1.77
C ASN A 79 -10.48 6.01 2.91
N ASN A 80 -10.31 6.65 4.08
CA ASN A 80 -11.22 6.46 5.20
C ASN A 80 -12.61 7.00 4.91
N GLN A 81 -12.72 8.14 4.24
CA GLN A 81 -14.00 8.69 3.81
C GLN A 81 -14.69 7.76 2.82
N LEU A 82 -13.98 7.30 1.79
CA LEU A 82 -14.52 6.35 0.81
C LEU A 82 -15.03 5.06 1.47
N LYS A 83 -14.31 4.54 2.48
CA LYS A 83 -14.78 3.38 3.24
C LYS A 83 -16.08 3.66 4.00
N GLN A 84 -16.22 4.84 4.60
CA GLN A 84 -17.46 5.24 5.27
C GLN A 84 -18.61 5.41 4.27
N ASP A 85 -18.36 6.06 3.14
CA ASP A 85 -19.37 6.24 2.09
C ASP A 85 -19.87 4.90 1.55
N ILE A 86 -18.97 3.92 1.37
CA ILE A 86 -19.35 2.55 1.00
C ILE A 86 -20.25 1.92 2.05
N LEU A 87 -19.93 2.04 3.34
CA LEU A 87 -20.75 1.49 4.42
C LEU A 87 -22.15 2.10 4.43
N ILE A 88 -22.25 3.43 4.26
CA ILE A 88 -23.54 4.14 4.20
C ILE A 88 -24.35 3.66 2.99
N LEU A 89 -23.73 3.53 1.82
CA LEU A 89 -24.41 3.04 0.62
C LEU A 89 -24.88 1.59 0.78
N MET A 90 -24.10 0.74 1.44
CA MET A 90 -24.49 -0.64 1.73
C MET A 90 -25.72 -0.70 2.66
N ASP A 91 -25.76 0.13 3.70
CA ASP A 91 -26.88 0.20 4.63
C ASP A 91 -28.17 0.74 3.96
N ALA A 92 -28.02 1.77 3.13
CA ALA A 92 -29.12 2.31 2.33
C ALA A 92 -29.66 1.26 1.34
N LEU A 93 -28.76 0.50 0.68
CA LEU A 93 -29.16 -0.57 -0.23
C LEU A 93 -29.92 -1.69 0.49
N ALA A 94 -29.47 -2.07 1.70
CA ALA A 94 -30.16 -3.06 2.51
C ALA A 94 -31.57 -2.60 2.90
N THR A 95 -31.72 -1.34 3.29
CA THR A 95 -33.02 -0.73 3.63
C THR A 95 -33.99 -0.78 2.44
N VAL A 96 -33.52 -0.36 1.26
CA VAL A 96 -34.34 -0.39 0.02
C VAL A 96 -34.73 -1.82 -0.36
N TYR A 97 -33.83 -2.79 -0.16
CA TYR A 97 -34.13 -4.20 -0.45
C TYR A 97 -35.25 -4.75 0.45
N GLU A 98 -35.21 -4.44 1.75
CA GLU A 98 -36.26 -4.80 2.69
C GLU A 98 -37.61 -4.13 2.36
N GLU A 99 -37.60 -2.85 1.96
CA GLU A 99 -38.81 -2.16 1.51
C GLU A 99 -39.43 -2.83 0.27
N ILE A 100 -38.61 -3.20 -0.71
CA ILE A 100 -39.08 -3.90 -1.92
C ILE A 100 -39.67 -5.26 -1.58
N LEU A 101 -39.02 -6.05 -0.71
CA LEU A 101 -39.54 -7.35 -0.28
C LEU A 101 -40.90 -7.22 0.43
N ASN A 102 -41.03 -6.22 1.31
CA ASN A 102 -42.28 -5.95 2.02
C ASN A 102 -43.40 -5.50 1.06
N MET A 103 -43.08 -4.74 0.01
CA MET A 103 -44.05 -4.37 -1.03
C MET A 103 -44.49 -5.56 -1.90
N GLN A 104 -43.61 -6.54 -2.13
CA GLN A 104 -43.95 -7.75 -2.89
C GLN A 104 -44.70 -8.81 -2.08
N GLY A 105 -44.54 -8.83 -0.75
CA GLY A 105 -45.27 -9.71 0.16
C GLY A 105 -46.68 -9.23 0.56
N GLY A 106 -47.07 -8.01 0.15
CA GLY A 106 -48.32 -7.34 0.54
C GLY A 106 -49.56 -7.63 -0.32
N THR A 107 -49.53 -8.64 -1.18
CA THR A 107 -50.72 -9.11 -1.92
C THR A 107 -51.13 -10.51 -1.47
N VAL A 108 -52.00 -10.59 -0.46
CA VAL A 108 -52.97 -11.68 -0.25
C VAL A 108 -54.31 -11.06 0.12
#